data_AF-A0AAJ4W6D4-F1
#
_entry.id   AF-A0AAJ4W6D4-F1
#
_cell.length_a   1.000
_cell.length_b   1.000
_cell.length_c   1.000
_cell.angle_alpha   90.00
_cell.angle_beta   90.00
_cell.angle_gamma   90.00
#
_symmetry.space_group_name_H-M   'P 1'
#
loop_
_entity.id
_entity.type
_entity.pdbx_description
1 polymer ?
#
loop_
_entity_poly.entity_id
_entity_poly.type
_entity_poly.pdbx_seq_one_letter_code
_entity_poly.pdbx_strand_id
1 'polypeptide(L)'
;MNVQIERIKDKLSTIKDFDQEYQVFGASSHQYGIGEVVRHTDIKHFEQEYNLELPEAYVAFLTQVGNGTNQEDAYGSSAAGPYYGIYPLGTNLIDVFVEDIKKSIAQACILDPKMTKEEWEALTLALQEDDLSDEDYYEIQNKLFSGLLAIGTQGCAITTCLVMNGEHRGRIVYINEDYQPSFAYEAHFLDWYERWLDEIISGELVSKDAGWFGYARGGSSELLWESFKTIEDKEEKLEYLVGLIRKKEISEAILQEIEYVLSEKCDDDIRSSLTMILAKVAFTRAIPFIKELIGQNLLVSLKIIHWYAEDKAYWLPFITPLSDTIDEEETFRFYTYVVSKATDDYGDYILAGLQSANQAIRATAIYTLGEAKNKKDYLNQFIKCLHDDDERVVLYALQGLKEVNDERLLSCYKVVYKKYKDSEEENYIIVNLEHRLKELGLSLEELER
;
A
#
# COMPACT_ATOMS: atom_id res chain seq x y z
N MET A 1 15.89 -1.77 -29.66
CA MET A 1 15.40 -0.42 -29.32
C MET A 1 14.38 0.14 -30.31
N ASN A 2 14.70 0.48 -31.56
CA ASN A 2 13.71 1.12 -32.48
C ASN A 2 12.40 0.33 -32.66
N VAL A 3 12.46 -1.00 -32.76
CA VAL A 3 11.25 -1.85 -32.85
C VAL A 3 10.36 -1.71 -31.60
N GLN A 4 10.95 -1.60 -30.42
CA GLN A 4 10.22 -1.38 -29.16
C GLN A 4 9.59 0.02 -29.10
N ILE A 5 10.32 1.04 -29.57
CA ILE A 5 9.79 2.40 -29.66
C ILE A 5 8.55 2.46 -30.57
N GLU A 6 8.57 1.80 -31.72
CA GLU A 6 7.41 1.76 -32.61
C GLU A 6 6.23 1.04 -31.95
N ARG A 7 6.45 -0.09 -31.25
CA ARG A 7 5.38 -0.72 -30.46
C ARG A 7 4.81 0.20 -29.38
N ILE A 8 5.66 0.94 -28.67
CA ILE A 8 5.24 1.91 -27.66
C ILE A 8 4.36 3.00 -28.28
N LYS A 9 4.75 3.55 -29.43
CA LYS A 9 3.94 4.55 -30.15
C LYS A 9 2.60 3.98 -30.60
N ASP A 10 2.60 2.77 -31.15
CA ASP A 10 1.39 2.08 -31.59
C ASP A 10 0.43 1.91 -30.40
N LYS A 11 0.93 1.39 -29.27
CA LYS A 11 0.16 1.22 -28.02
C LYS A 11 -0.41 2.55 -27.52
N LEU A 12 0.41 3.60 -27.43
CA LEU A 12 0.00 4.94 -27.02
C LEU A 12 -1.07 5.53 -27.94
N SER A 13 -1.01 5.28 -29.25
CA SER A 13 -2.00 5.78 -30.21
C SER A 13 -3.40 5.23 -29.98
N THR A 14 -3.50 4.03 -29.38
CA THR A 14 -4.77 3.34 -29.10
C THR A 14 -5.12 3.26 -27.62
N ILE A 15 -4.25 3.74 -26.72
CA ILE A 15 -4.37 3.48 -25.27
C ILE A 15 -5.68 4.00 -24.68
N LYS A 16 -6.22 5.10 -25.22
CA LYS A 16 -7.50 5.69 -24.80
C LYS A 16 -8.69 4.78 -25.04
N ASP A 17 -8.61 3.86 -25.98
CA ASP A 17 -9.68 2.90 -26.24
C ASP A 17 -9.82 1.88 -25.09
N PHE A 18 -8.73 1.64 -24.35
CA PHE A 18 -8.64 0.71 -23.23
C PHE A 18 -8.92 1.38 -21.87
N ASP A 19 -8.67 2.69 -21.73
CA ASP A 19 -8.98 3.45 -20.52
C ASP A 19 -9.71 4.77 -20.84
N GLN A 20 -10.98 4.63 -21.26
CA GLN A 20 -11.81 5.74 -21.72
C GLN A 20 -12.18 6.73 -20.61
N GLU A 21 -12.22 6.26 -19.36
CA GLU A 21 -12.60 7.05 -18.18
C GLU A 21 -11.40 7.46 -17.33
N TYR A 22 -10.16 7.20 -17.80
CA TYR A 22 -8.93 7.48 -17.07
C TYR A 22 -8.88 6.85 -15.67
N GLN A 23 -9.33 5.59 -15.58
CA GLN A 23 -9.37 4.80 -14.35
C GLN A 23 -7.99 4.39 -13.86
N VAL A 24 -7.00 4.29 -14.75
CA VAL A 24 -5.62 4.03 -14.38
C VAL A 24 -5.13 5.18 -13.51
N PHE A 25 -4.57 4.86 -12.35
CA PHE A 25 -4.17 5.87 -11.37
C PHE A 25 -3.22 6.91 -11.99
N GLY A 26 -3.60 8.18 -11.88
CA GLY A 26 -2.86 9.34 -12.42
C GLY A 26 -3.14 9.66 -13.90
N ALA A 27 -3.76 8.74 -14.66
CA ALA A 27 -4.01 8.93 -16.08
C ALA A 27 -4.90 10.13 -16.41
N SER A 28 -5.80 10.53 -15.50
CA SER A 28 -6.67 11.70 -15.68
C SER A 28 -5.89 13.02 -15.73
N SER A 29 -4.69 13.08 -15.14
CA SER A 29 -3.84 14.27 -15.13
C SER A 29 -3.21 14.52 -16.50
N HIS A 30 -2.51 13.52 -17.06
CA HIS A 30 -1.83 13.68 -18.35
C HIS A 30 -2.70 13.29 -19.55
N GLN A 31 -3.84 12.61 -19.36
CA GLN A 31 -4.80 12.19 -20.39
C GLN A 31 -4.16 11.48 -21.59
N TYR A 32 -3.16 10.65 -21.29
CA TYR A 32 -2.27 9.99 -22.26
C TYR A 32 -1.58 10.92 -23.28
N GLY A 33 -1.44 12.21 -22.95
CA GLY A 33 -0.76 13.20 -23.77
C GLY A 33 0.75 12.98 -23.80
N ILE A 34 1.32 12.99 -24.99
CA ILE A 34 2.75 12.97 -25.23
C ILE A 34 3.10 14.25 -26.01
N GLY A 35 4.00 15.05 -25.47
CA GLY A 35 4.45 16.33 -26.02
C GLY A 35 5.48 16.16 -27.13
N GLU A 36 6.11 17.27 -27.53
CA GLU A 36 7.16 17.24 -28.55
C GLU A 36 8.38 16.45 -28.09
N VAL A 37 9.13 15.88 -29.04
CA VAL A 37 10.39 15.17 -28.75
C VAL A 37 11.53 16.15 -28.48
N VAL A 38 12.48 15.75 -27.64
CA VAL A 38 13.71 16.49 -27.38
C VAL A 38 14.67 16.34 -28.54
N ARG A 39 15.34 17.42 -28.94
CA ARG A 39 16.39 17.36 -29.97
C ARG A 39 17.67 16.77 -29.36
N HIS A 40 18.42 16.00 -30.14
CA HIS A 40 19.73 15.48 -29.70
C HIS A 40 20.72 16.57 -29.25
N THR A 41 20.59 17.81 -29.73
CA THR A 41 21.42 18.94 -29.27
C THR A 41 21.10 19.34 -27.83
N ASP A 42 19.83 19.27 -27.44
CA ASP A 42 19.38 19.63 -26.09
C ASP A 42 19.73 18.51 -25.10
N ILE A 43 19.66 17.25 -25.55
CA ILE A 43 20.20 16.09 -24.81
C ILE A 43 21.69 16.29 -24.50
N LYS A 44 22.50 16.58 -25.51
CA LYS A 44 23.94 16.83 -25.33
C LYS A 44 24.22 18.01 -24.42
N HIS A 45 23.40 19.06 -24.49
CA HIS A 45 23.56 20.22 -23.61
C HIS A 45 23.31 19.84 -22.15
N PHE A 46 22.24 19.08 -21.88
CA PHE A 46 21.94 18.57 -20.56
C PHE A 46 23.07 17.66 -20.02
N GLU A 47 23.51 16.70 -20.82
CA GLU A 47 24.63 15.79 -20.47
C GLU A 47 25.92 16.57 -20.13
N GLN A 48 26.22 17.63 -20.89
CA GLN A 48 27.38 18.50 -20.62
C GLN A 48 27.20 19.35 -19.37
N GLU A 49 26.01 19.90 -19.14
CA GLU A 49 25.73 20.73 -17.97
C GLU A 49 25.83 19.94 -16.66
N TYR A 50 25.38 18.69 -16.65
CA TYR A 50 25.36 17.82 -15.48
C TYR A 50 26.51 16.80 -15.45
N ASN A 51 27.43 16.88 -16.42
CA ASN A 51 28.61 16.01 -16.54
C ASN A 51 28.27 14.51 -16.41
N LEU A 52 27.31 14.05 -17.20
CA LEU A 52 26.82 12.68 -17.21
C LEU A 52 26.44 12.23 -18.62
N GLU A 53 26.19 10.94 -18.79
CA GLU A 53 25.53 10.41 -19.98
C GLU A 53 24.17 9.82 -19.58
N LEU A 54 23.11 10.17 -20.29
CA LEU A 54 21.76 9.65 -20.03
C LEU A 54 21.67 8.17 -20.48
N PRO A 55 20.88 7.31 -19.80
CA PRO A 55 20.63 5.96 -20.26
C PRO A 55 20.03 5.92 -21.67
N GLU A 56 20.54 5.04 -22.53
CA GLU A 56 20.19 4.98 -23.96
C GLU A 56 18.68 4.83 -24.18
N ALA A 57 18.03 3.96 -23.40
CA ALA A 57 16.59 3.73 -23.43
C ALA A 57 15.78 5.00 -23.12
N TYR A 58 16.25 5.82 -22.17
CA TYR A 58 15.60 7.09 -21.81
C TYR A 58 15.82 8.17 -22.87
N VAL A 59 17.04 8.24 -23.44
CA VAL A 59 17.32 9.13 -24.59
C VAL A 59 16.42 8.77 -25.77
N ALA A 60 16.24 7.48 -26.06
CA ALA A 60 15.36 7.02 -27.13
C ALA A 60 13.90 7.43 -26.89
N PHE A 61 13.40 7.33 -25.65
CA PHE A 61 12.07 7.83 -25.30
C PHE A 61 11.93 9.34 -25.56
N LEU A 62 12.84 10.14 -25.01
CA LEU A 62 12.80 11.60 -25.12
C LEU A 62 12.89 12.08 -26.58
N THR A 63 13.72 11.43 -27.39
CA THR A 63 14.01 11.88 -28.77
C THR A 63 13.06 11.28 -29.81
N GLN A 64 12.29 10.25 -29.47
CA GLN A 64 11.44 9.54 -30.43
C GLN A 64 9.98 9.39 -30.00
N VAL A 65 9.66 9.42 -28.70
CA VAL A 65 8.29 9.27 -28.18
C VAL A 65 7.74 10.64 -27.80
N GLY A 66 8.33 11.30 -26.79
CA GLY A 66 8.00 12.69 -26.46
C GLY A 66 8.53 13.13 -25.09
N ASN A 67 8.26 14.40 -24.75
CA ASN A 67 8.79 15.05 -23.56
C ASN A 67 7.78 16.06 -22.99
N GLY A 68 7.15 15.68 -21.89
CA GLY A 68 6.09 16.46 -21.29
C GLY A 68 4.75 16.40 -22.02
N THR A 69 3.83 17.30 -21.69
CA THR A 69 2.58 17.53 -22.43
C THR A 69 2.04 18.94 -22.13
N ASN A 70 1.14 19.44 -23.00
CA ASN A 70 0.46 20.72 -22.84
C ASN A 70 -0.96 20.57 -22.25
N GLN A 71 -1.31 19.39 -21.73
CA GLN A 71 -2.58 19.20 -21.02
C GLN A 71 -2.59 20.04 -19.75
N GLU A 72 -3.69 20.77 -19.53
CA GLU A 72 -3.82 21.74 -18.43
C GLU A 72 -3.66 21.08 -17.06
N ASP A 73 -4.22 19.88 -16.89
CA ASP A 73 -4.19 19.14 -15.62
C ASP A 73 -2.94 18.27 -15.44
N ALA A 74 -1.98 18.30 -16.39
CA ALA A 74 -0.79 17.48 -16.31
C ALA A 74 0.15 17.99 -15.22
N TYR A 75 0.36 17.17 -14.20
CA TYR A 75 1.28 17.47 -13.11
C TYR A 75 2.69 17.70 -13.67
N GLY A 76 3.31 18.84 -13.35
CA GLY A 76 4.65 19.18 -13.85
C GLY A 76 4.76 19.22 -15.38
N SER A 77 3.65 19.39 -16.11
CA SER A 77 3.62 19.23 -17.58
C SER A 77 4.14 17.88 -18.05
N SER A 78 3.91 16.80 -17.29
CA SER A 78 4.45 15.45 -17.55
C SER A 78 3.85 14.78 -18.78
N ALA A 79 4.68 14.06 -19.53
CA ALA A 79 4.23 13.15 -20.57
C ALA A 79 3.49 11.98 -19.95
N ALA A 80 2.64 11.31 -20.73
CA ALA A 80 1.98 10.10 -20.29
C ALA A 80 2.99 9.05 -19.81
N GLY A 81 2.70 8.45 -18.67
CA GLY A 81 3.48 7.40 -18.04
C GLY A 81 2.75 6.90 -16.79
N PRO A 82 3.32 5.93 -16.06
CA PRO A 82 2.80 5.53 -14.77
C PRO A 82 2.56 6.73 -13.84
N TYR A 83 1.51 6.65 -13.03
CA TYR A 83 1.17 7.66 -12.03
C TYR A 83 0.93 9.04 -12.65
N TYR A 84 1.60 10.08 -12.13
CA TYR A 84 1.46 11.45 -12.62
C TYR A 84 2.28 11.73 -13.89
N GLY A 85 2.90 10.70 -14.48
CA GLY A 85 3.59 10.77 -15.77
C GLY A 85 5.10 10.95 -15.67
N ILE A 86 5.72 11.19 -16.82
CA ILE A 86 7.16 11.39 -16.98
C ILE A 86 7.47 12.88 -17.13
N TYR A 87 8.26 13.43 -16.22
CA TYR A 87 8.67 14.83 -16.23
C TYR A 87 9.38 15.21 -17.53
N PRO A 88 9.18 16.44 -18.04
CA PRO A 88 10.04 16.98 -19.07
C PRO A 88 11.51 17.01 -18.64
N LEU A 89 12.42 16.75 -19.59
CA LEU A 89 13.87 16.77 -19.36
C LEU A 89 14.30 18.06 -18.65
N GLY A 90 15.00 17.91 -17.54
CA GLY A 90 15.56 19.03 -16.77
C GLY A 90 14.58 19.73 -15.83
N THR A 91 13.36 19.20 -15.65
CA THR A 91 12.37 19.72 -14.70
C THR A 91 12.29 18.84 -13.44
N ASN A 92 11.85 19.43 -12.32
CA ASN A 92 11.63 18.76 -11.03
C ASN A 92 12.82 17.89 -10.55
N LEU A 93 14.04 18.30 -10.90
CA LEU A 93 15.26 17.54 -10.58
C LEU A 93 15.55 17.48 -9.07
N ILE A 94 14.96 18.38 -8.29
CA ILE A 94 15.17 18.48 -6.84
C ILE A 94 14.35 17.45 -6.05
N ASP A 95 13.43 16.73 -6.70
CA ASP A 95 12.59 15.69 -6.10
C ASP A 95 13.40 14.45 -5.64
N VAL A 96 14.72 14.46 -5.81
CA VAL A 96 15.67 13.38 -5.45
C VAL A 96 16.20 13.50 -4.01
N PHE A 97 15.69 14.43 -3.19
CA PHE A 97 16.13 14.62 -1.79
C PHE A 97 17.66 14.82 -1.66
N VAL A 98 18.25 15.61 -2.57
CA VAL A 98 19.68 15.97 -2.54
C VAL A 98 19.86 17.47 -2.55
N GLU A 99 20.89 17.97 -1.89
CA GLU A 99 21.14 19.41 -1.74
C GLU A 99 21.62 20.04 -3.07
N ASP A 100 22.58 19.37 -3.75
CA ASP A 100 23.15 19.84 -5.02
C ASP A 100 23.08 18.75 -6.09
N ILE A 101 21.97 18.74 -6.82
CA ILE A 101 21.73 17.76 -7.88
C ILE A 101 22.85 17.72 -8.93
N LYS A 102 23.52 18.84 -9.23
CA LYS A 102 24.59 18.87 -10.23
C LYS A 102 25.81 18.08 -9.77
N LYS A 103 26.06 18.01 -8.46
CA LYS A 103 27.13 17.19 -7.89
C LYS A 103 26.69 15.76 -7.65
N SER A 104 25.44 15.52 -7.28
CA SER A 104 24.96 14.20 -6.86
C SER A 104 24.61 13.26 -8.02
N ILE A 105 24.05 13.78 -9.13
CA ILE A 105 23.57 12.94 -10.23
C ILE A 105 24.67 12.17 -10.98
N ALA A 106 25.89 12.73 -11.02
CA ALA A 106 27.03 12.11 -11.70
C ALA A 106 27.74 11.04 -10.85
N GLN A 107 27.40 10.93 -9.57
CA GLN A 107 27.96 9.93 -8.66
C GLN A 107 27.33 8.55 -8.88
N ALA A 108 27.98 7.51 -8.38
CA ALA A 108 27.43 6.15 -8.45
C ALA A 108 26.25 6.00 -7.49
N CYS A 109 25.18 5.37 -7.95
CA CYS A 109 24.08 4.97 -7.09
C CYS A 109 24.52 3.79 -6.21
N ILE A 110 24.28 3.90 -4.90
CA ILE A 110 24.60 2.84 -3.92
C ILE A 110 23.40 1.94 -3.62
N LEU A 111 22.21 2.28 -4.10
CA LEU A 111 21.00 1.50 -3.87
C LEU A 111 21.06 0.20 -4.68
N ASP A 112 20.62 -0.89 -4.05
CA ASP A 112 20.60 -2.22 -4.64
C ASP A 112 19.23 -2.87 -4.43
N PRO A 113 18.64 -3.55 -5.44
CA PRO A 113 17.38 -4.28 -5.28
C PRO A 113 17.42 -5.40 -4.23
N LYS A 114 18.60 -5.91 -3.87
CA LYS A 114 18.81 -6.95 -2.85
C LYS A 114 19.24 -6.39 -1.50
N MET A 115 19.22 -5.06 -1.35
CA MET A 115 19.50 -4.42 -0.08
C MET A 115 18.56 -4.97 0.99
N THR A 116 19.13 -5.46 2.08
CA THR A 116 18.37 -5.97 3.21
C THR A 116 17.80 -4.84 4.05
N LYS A 117 16.80 -5.13 4.87
CA LYS A 117 16.23 -4.16 5.80
C LYS A 117 17.27 -3.67 6.79
N GLU A 118 18.13 -4.56 7.28
CA GLU A 118 19.21 -4.24 8.21
C GLU A 118 20.27 -3.32 7.58
N GLU A 119 20.62 -3.55 6.31
CA GLU A 119 21.52 -2.67 5.57
C GLU A 119 20.91 -1.29 5.35
N TRP A 120 19.62 -1.22 5.00
CA TRP A 120 18.91 0.05 4.86
C TRP A 120 18.86 0.81 6.18
N GLU A 121 18.43 0.16 7.27
CA GLU A 121 18.37 0.74 8.61
C GLU A 121 19.74 1.26 9.06
N ALA A 122 20.83 0.52 8.79
CA ALA A 122 22.17 0.96 9.12
C ALA A 122 22.59 2.24 8.37
N LEU A 123 22.06 2.49 7.17
CA LEU A 123 22.34 3.69 6.39
C LEU A 123 21.45 4.88 6.80
N THR A 124 20.25 4.63 7.32
CA THR A 124 19.27 5.68 7.66
C THR A 124 19.15 5.97 9.15
N LEU A 125 19.76 5.17 10.03
CA LEU A 125 19.61 5.29 11.49
C LEU A 125 19.90 6.70 12.00
N ALA A 126 20.96 7.33 11.49
CA ALA A 126 21.35 8.68 11.89
C ALA A 126 20.30 9.74 11.51
N LEU A 127 19.52 9.53 10.43
CA LEU A 127 18.43 10.43 10.04
C LEU A 127 17.27 10.45 11.05
N GLN A 128 17.25 9.52 12.01
CA GLN A 128 16.24 9.42 13.06
C GLN A 128 16.66 10.13 14.36
N GLU A 129 17.86 10.71 14.40
CA GLU A 129 18.36 11.43 15.58
C GLU A 129 17.79 12.85 15.64
N ASP A 130 17.11 13.20 16.74
CA ASP A 130 16.45 14.50 16.94
C ASP A 130 17.43 15.70 16.95
N ASP A 131 18.71 15.46 17.23
CA ASP A 131 19.77 16.48 17.33
C ASP A 131 20.74 16.48 16.14
N LEU A 132 20.40 15.79 15.04
CA LEU A 132 21.19 15.80 13.81
C LEU A 132 21.25 17.22 13.21
N SER A 133 22.45 17.66 12.85
CA SER A 133 22.61 18.96 12.19
C SER A 133 22.10 18.91 10.74
N ASP A 134 21.63 20.05 10.21
CA ASP A 134 21.22 20.15 8.80
C ASP A 134 22.34 19.69 7.83
N GLU A 135 23.61 20.00 8.15
CA GLU A 135 24.76 19.64 7.31
C GLU A 135 24.96 18.10 7.27
N ASP A 136 24.89 17.44 8.43
CA ASP A 136 25.03 15.98 8.52
C ASP A 136 23.82 15.28 7.87
N TYR A 137 22.61 15.82 8.05
CA TYR A 137 21.39 15.34 7.40
C TYR A 137 21.54 15.32 5.87
N TYR A 138 21.95 16.45 5.28
CA TYR A 138 22.19 16.52 3.84
C TYR A 138 23.36 15.65 3.39
N GLU A 139 24.41 15.47 4.18
CA GLU A 139 25.51 14.54 3.83
C GLU A 139 25.00 13.10 3.68
N ILE A 140 24.16 12.64 4.60
CA ILE A 140 23.56 11.30 4.56
C ILE A 140 22.61 11.17 3.37
N GLN A 141 21.70 12.13 3.17
CA GLN A 141 20.78 12.12 2.03
C GLN A 141 21.51 12.15 0.68
N ASN A 142 22.51 13.01 0.54
CA ASN A 142 23.35 13.10 -0.66
C ASN A 142 24.02 11.75 -0.96
N LYS A 143 24.49 11.04 0.07
CA LYS A 143 25.09 9.70 -0.11
C LYS A 143 24.05 8.66 -0.55
N LEU A 144 22.84 8.68 0.03
CA LEU A 144 21.78 7.72 -0.26
C LEU A 144 21.22 7.85 -1.68
N PHE A 145 20.95 9.08 -2.10
CA PHE A 145 20.18 9.36 -3.33
C PHE A 145 21.03 9.91 -4.48
N SER A 146 22.36 9.87 -4.35
CA SER A 146 23.30 10.13 -5.44
C SER A 146 23.13 9.14 -6.60
N GLY A 147 23.45 9.60 -7.81
CA GLY A 147 23.36 8.79 -9.02
C GLY A 147 21.93 8.54 -9.50
N LEU A 148 20.94 9.28 -8.98
CA LEU A 148 19.54 9.20 -9.37
C LEU A 148 19.08 10.45 -10.11
N LEU A 149 18.16 10.28 -11.05
CA LEU A 149 17.46 11.35 -11.75
C LEU A 149 15.95 11.19 -11.50
N ALA A 150 15.32 12.18 -10.87
CA ALA A 150 13.86 12.21 -10.79
C ALA A 150 13.25 12.32 -12.19
N ILE A 151 12.31 11.42 -12.49
CA ILE A 151 11.59 11.39 -13.76
C ILE A 151 10.07 11.42 -13.58
N GLY A 152 9.56 11.36 -12.35
CA GLY A 152 8.12 11.43 -12.07
C GLY A 152 7.83 11.29 -10.57
N THR A 153 6.56 11.41 -10.19
CA THR A 153 6.08 11.18 -8.82
C THR A 153 4.86 10.26 -8.82
N GLN A 154 4.70 9.51 -7.74
CA GLN A 154 3.49 8.72 -7.48
C GLN A 154 2.50 9.43 -6.55
N GLY A 155 2.84 10.64 -6.07
CA GLY A 155 2.19 11.25 -4.92
C GLY A 155 2.71 10.64 -3.61
N CYS A 156 2.10 10.99 -2.48
CA CYS A 156 2.43 10.44 -1.16
C CYS A 156 3.93 10.46 -0.82
N ALA A 157 4.65 11.49 -1.27
CA ALA A 157 6.10 11.65 -1.13
C ALA A 157 6.95 10.52 -1.77
N ILE A 158 6.42 9.82 -2.78
CA ILE A 158 7.17 8.83 -3.56
C ILE A 158 7.65 9.45 -4.87
N THR A 159 8.97 9.45 -5.08
CA THR A 159 9.61 9.89 -6.32
C THR A 159 9.99 8.67 -7.17
N THR A 160 9.68 8.73 -8.46
CA THR A 160 10.15 7.75 -9.45
C THR A 160 11.44 8.25 -10.06
N CYS A 161 12.52 7.48 -9.86
CA CYS A 161 13.87 7.84 -10.26
C CYS A 161 14.42 6.86 -11.29
N LEU A 162 15.23 7.39 -12.20
CA LEU A 162 16.07 6.64 -13.12
C LEU A 162 17.49 6.54 -12.54
N VAL A 163 18.05 5.34 -12.49
CA VAL A 163 19.44 5.14 -12.06
C VAL A 163 20.38 5.59 -13.18
N MET A 164 21.23 6.57 -12.89
CA MET A 164 22.11 7.23 -13.87
C MET A 164 23.47 6.56 -13.99
N ASN A 165 24.01 6.06 -12.87
CA ASN A 165 25.35 5.49 -12.78
C ASN A 165 25.38 4.33 -11.77
N GLY A 166 26.29 3.39 -11.98
CA GLY A 166 26.45 2.18 -11.15
C GLY A 166 25.96 0.91 -11.83
N GLU A 167 25.87 -0.17 -11.05
CA GLU A 167 25.51 -1.51 -11.54
C GLU A 167 24.10 -1.56 -12.16
N HIS A 168 23.15 -0.83 -11.57
CA HIS A 168 21.74 -0.83 -11.96
C HIS A 168 21.38 0.28 -12.95
N ARG A 169 22.37 0.85 -13.66
CA ARG A 169 22.17 1.97 -14.60
C ARG A 169 21.06 1.68 -15.61
N GLY A 170 20.12 2.63 -15.73
CA GLY A 170 18.99 2.57 -16.65
C GLY A 170 17.72 1.95 -16.07
N ARG A 171 17.78 1.38 -14.86
CA ARG A 171 16.62 0.84 -14.13
C ARG A 171 15.84 1.92 -13.39
N ILE A 172 14.61 1.59 -13.04
CA ILE A 172 13.72 2.45 -12.25
C ILE A 172 13.77 2.05 -10.77
N VAL A 173 13.84 3.06 -9.90
CA VAL A 173 13.73 2.92 -8.45
C VAL A 173 12.74 3.94 -7.90
N TYR A 174 11.92 3.52 -6.96
CA TYR A 174 10.98 4.36 -6.23
C TYR A 174 11.60 4.68 -4.87
N ILE A 175 11.74 5.97 -4.59
CA ILE A 175 12.34 6.46 -3.34
C ILE A 175 11.32 7.27 -2.54
N ASN A 176 11.51 7.27 -1.23
CA ASN A 176 10.77 8.04 -0.25
C ASN A 176 11.73 8.29 0.93
N GLU A 177 11.47 9.31 1.75
CA GLU A 177 12.32 9.66 2.90
C GLU A 177 12.20 8.67 4.07
N ASP A 178 11.04 8.03 4.22
CA ASP A 178 10.69 7.18 5.38
C ASP A 178 10.88 5.68 5.12
N TYR A 179 10.91 5.25 3.86
CA TYR A 179 10.85 3.83 3.50
C TYR A 179 12.02 3.39 2.62
N GLN A 180 12.36 2.10 2.73
CA GLN A 180 13.34 1.47 1.87
C GLN A 180 12.96 1.61 0.38
N PRO A 181 13.91 1.98 -0.49
CA PRO A 181 13.68 2.10 -1.93
C PRO A 181 13.22 0.78 -2.54
N SER A 182 12.31 0.88 -3.51
CA SER A 182 11.80 -0.28 -4.25
C SER A 182 12.19 -0.18 -5.72
N PHE A 183 12.91 -1.18 -6.22
CA PHE A 183 13.28 -1.24 -7.64
C PHE A 183 12.16 -1.85 -8.47
N ALA A 184 11.91 -1.28 -9.64
CA ALA A 184 11.14 -1.97 -10.67
C ALA A 184 11.90 -3.22 -11.15
N TYR A 185 11.15 -4.23 -11.60
CA TYR A 185 11.70 -5.51 -12.05
C TYR A 185 12.35 -5.43 -13.44
N GLU A 186 12.00 -4.43 -14.23
CA GLU A 186 12.49 -4.28 -15.60
C GLU A 186 13.95 -3.81 -15.65
N ALA A 187 14.67 -4.33 -16.64
CA ALA A 187 16.10 -4.09 -16.80
C ALA A 187 16.42 -2.66 -17.27
N HIS A 188 15.49 -2.00 -17.97
CA HIS A 188 15.67 -0.62 -18.41
C HIS A 188 14.35 0.15 -18.55
N PHE A 189 14.44 1.49 -18.56
CA PHE A 189 13.31 2.44 -18.69
C PHE A 189 12.24 2.02 -19.71
N LEU A 190 12.63 1.65 -20.94
CA LEU A 190 11.64 1.32 -21.98
C LEU A 190 10.87 0.02 -21.72
N ASP A 191 11.46 -0.94 -21.01
CA ASP A 191 10.76 -2.18 -20.66
C ASP A 191 9.72 -1.88 -19.59
N TRP A 192 10.09 -1.07 -18.60
CA TRP A 192 9.18 -0.58 -17.57
C TRP A 192 8.02 0.21 -18.19
N TYR A 193 8.33 1.14 -19.10
CA TYR A 193 7.31 1.95 -19.77
C TYR A 193 6.41 1.11 -20.69
N GLU A 194 6.97 0.20 -21.47
CA GLU A 194 6.20 -0.67 -22.36
C GLU A 194 5.29 -1.61 -21.57
N ARG A 195 5.77 -2.15 -20.44
CA ARG A 195 4.97 -2.98 -19.55
C ARG A 195 3.78 -2.25 -18.97
N TRP A 196 3.94 -0.99 -18.57
CA TRP A 196 2.81 -0.17 -18.12
C TRP A 196 1.70 -0.11 -19.17
N LEU A 197 2.05 0.12 -20.43
CA LEU A 197 1.09 0.10 -21.53
C LEU A 197 0.46 -1.29 -21.72
N ASP A 198 1.25 -2.36 -21.63
CA ASP A 198 0.74 -3.74 -21.72
C ASP A 198 -0.29 -4.05 -20.62
N GLU A 199 -0.05 -3.61 -19.39
CA GLU A 199 -0.95 -3.84 -18.25
C GLU A 199 -2.22 -2.97 -18.30
N ILE A 200 -2.18 -1.81 -18.97
CA ILE A 200 -3.41 -1.07 -19.32
C ILE A 200 -4.20 -1.83 -20.38
N ILE A 201 -3.53 -2.25 -21.46
CA ILE A 201 -4.17 -2.91 -22.61
C ILE A 201 -4.78 -4.26 -22.22
N SER A 202 -4.14 -5.00 -21.30
CA SER A 202 -4.69 -6.25 -20.76
C SER A 202 -5.85 -6.01 -19.77
N GLY A 203 -6.07 -4.77 -19.35
CA GLY A 203 -7.06 -4.38 -18.35
C GLY A 203 -6.65 -4.73 -16.92
N GLU A 204 -5.38 -5.05 -16.66
CA GLU A 204 -4.85 -5.29 -15.31
C GLU A 204 -4.82 -3.99 -14.49
N LEU A 205 -4.48 -2.86 -15.12
CA LEU A 205 -4.48 -1.53 -14.49
C LEU A 205 -5.81 -0.78 -14.62
N VAL A 206 -6.72 -1.24 -15.48
CA VAL A 206 -8.06 -0.64 -15.68
C VAL A 206 -9.08 -1.40 -14.82
N SER A 207 -8.92 -1.30 -13.50
CA SER A 207 -9.77 -1.99 -12.52
C SER A 207 -9.87 -1.21 -11.22
N LYS A 208 -11.00 -1.30 -10.53
CA LYS A 208 -11.17 -0.73 -9.17
C LYS A 208 -10.25 -1.35 -8.14
N ASP A 209 -9.85 -2.60 -8.38
CA ASP A 209 -8.95 -3.37 -7.51
C ASP A 209 -7.53 -3.43 -8.07
N ALA A 210 -7.19 -2.55 -9.03
CA ALA A 210 -5.85 -2.49 -9.61
C ALA A 210 -4.81 -2.19 -8.51
N GLY A 211 -3.68 -2.90 -8.59
CA GLY A 211 -2.54 -2.63 -7.73
C GLY A 211 -1.71 -1.44 -8.22
N TRP A 212 -0.69 -1.09 -7.44
CA TRP A 212 0.33 -0.12 -7.84
C TRP A 212 1.26 -0.73 -8.90
N PHE A 213 1.39 -0.05 -10.04
CA PHE A 213 2.26 -0.48 -11.13
C PHE A 213 3.74 -0.48 -10.70
N GLY A 214 4.51 -1.50 -11.09
CA GLY A 214 5.95 -1.47 -10.83
C GLY A 214 6.42 -2.19 -9.58
N TYR A 215 5.51 -2.55 -8.66
CA TYR A 215 5.83 -3.20 -7.39
C TYR A 215 5.69 -4.74 -7.41
N ALA A 216 5.28 -5.31 -8.53
CA ALA A 216 5.18 -6.75 -8.74
C ALA A 216 5.83 -7.15 -10.07
N ARG A 217 6.25 -8.42 -10.17
CA ARG A 217 6.75 -9.00 -11.41
C ARG A 217 5.64 -9.03 -12.46
N GLY A 218 5.97 -8.53 -13.65
CA GLY A 218 5.09 -8.56 -14.81
C GLY A 218 5.22 -9.84 -15.62
N GLY A 219 4.56 -9.88 -16.79
CA GLY A 219 4.54 -11.02 -17.70
C GLY A 219 3.22 -11.78 -17.68
N SER A 220 3.10 -12.84 -18.48
CA SER A 220 1.87 -13.66 -18.51
C SER A 220 1.78 -14.58 -17.29
N SER A 221 0.57 -15.08 -17.00
CA SER A 221 0.35 -16.06 -15.93
C SER A 221 1.23 -17.31 -16.11
N GLU A 222 1.43 -17.76 -17.36
CA GLU A 222 2.28 -18.91 -17.70
C GLU A 222 3.75 -18.62 -17.42
N LEU A 223 4.27 -17.45 -17.81
CA LEU A 223 5.65 -17.07 -17.54
C LEU A 223 5.92 -17.07 -16.03
N LEU A 224 5.05 -16.39 -15.28
CA LEU A 224 5.18 -16.27 -13.82
C LEU A 224 5.14 -17.65 -13.14
N TRP A 225 4.25 -18.53 -13.59
CA TRP A 225 4.12 -19.88 -13.07
C TRP A 225 5.31 -20.78 -13.40
N GLU A 226 5.79 -20.78 -14.65
CA GLU A 226 6.99 -21.56 -15.03
C GLU A 226 8.25 -21.06 -14.33
N SER A 227 8.38 -19.74 -14.13
CA SER A 227 9.48 -19.18 -13.35
C SER A 227 9.41 -19.61 -11.88
N PHE A 228 8.23 -19.53 -11.23
CA PHE A 228 8.05 -20.03 -9.87
C PHE A 228 8.50 -21.49 -9.70
N LYS A 229 8.22 -22.35 -10.69
CA LYS A 229 8.61 -23.76 -10.67
C LYS A 229 10.11 -24.00 -10.81
N THR A 230 10.83 -23.10 -11.45
CA THR A 230 12.26 -23.29 -11.83
C THR A 230 13.24 -22.57 -10.92
N ILE A 231 12.82 -21.48 -10.29
CA ILE A 231 13.63 -20.79 -9.27
C ILE A 231 13.84 -21.70 -8.05
N GLU A 232 14.98 -21.57 -7.39
CA GLU A 232 15.28 -22.29 -6.14
C GLU A 232 15.05 -21.40 -4.92
N ASP A 233 15.47 -20.14 -5.00
CA ASP A 233 15.37 -19.12 -3.96
C ASP A 233 13.91 -18.86 -3.53
N LYS A 234 13.67 -18.80 -2.21
CA LYS A 234 12.31 -18.71 -1.66
C LYS A 234 11.73 -17.32 -1.86
N GLU A 235 12.51 -16.29 -1.59
CA GLU A 235 12.12 -14.90 -1.68
C GLU A 235 11.76 -14.57 -3.14
N GLU A 236 12.59 -14.96 -4.09
CA GLU A 236 12.31 -14.77 -5.52
C GLU A 236 11.06 -15.56 -5.97
N LYS A 237 10.84 -16.78 -5.47
CA LYS A 237 9.57 -17.52 -5.73
C LYS A 237 8.35 -16.73 -5.30
N LEU A 238 8.38 -16.12 -4.10
CA LEU A 238 7.28 -15.34 -3.58
C LEU A 238 7.01 -14.12 -4.47
N GLU A 239 8.02 -13.47 -5.04
CA GLU A 239 7.83 -12.37 -5.98
C GLU A 239 7.07 -12.79 -7.26
N TYR A 240 7.36 -13.99 -7.79
CA TYR A 240 6.60 -14.53 -8.92
C TYR A 240 5.14 -14.82 -8.56
N LEU A 241 4.89 -15.34 -7.35
CA LEU A 241 3.53 -15.53 -6.85
C LEU A 241 2.81 -14.20 -6.62
N VAL A 242 3.49 -13.16 -6.14
CA VAL A 242 2.93 -11.80 -6.03
C VAL A 242 2.54 -11.27 -7.41
N GLY A 243 3.37 -11.47 -8.43
CA GLY A 243 3.01 -11.17 -9.82
C GLY A 243 1.75 -11.93 -10.27
N LEU A 244 1.67 -13.23 -9.96
CA LEU A 244 0.55 -14.08 -10.36
C LEU A 244 -0.75 -13.69 -9.64
N ILE A 245 -0.69 -13.26 -8.37
CA ILE A 245 -1.83 -12.72 -7.62
C ILE A 245 -2.44 -11.50 -8.33
N ARG A 246 -1.65 -10.69 -9.03
CA ARG A 246 -2.16 -9.52 -9.76
C ARG A 246 -2.92 -9.89 -11.04
N LYS A 247 -2.74 -11.10 -11.56
CA LYS A 247 -3.37 -11.53 -12.80
C LYS A 247 -4.88 -11.67 -12.66
N LYS A 248 -5.59 -11.16 -13.67
CA LYS A 248 -7.04 -11.22 -13.77
C LYS A 248 -7.51 -12.62 -14.15
N GLU A 249 -6.78 -13.25 -15.07
CA GLU A 249 -7.08 -14.59 -15.57
C GLU A 249 -5.88 -15.52 -15.34
N ILE A 250 -6.19 -16.71 -14.83
CA ILE A 250 -5.24 -17.80 -14.64
C ILE A 250 -5.84 -19.03 -15.29
N SER A 251 -5.06 -19.68 -16.14
CA SER A 251 -5.54 -20.83 -16.91
C SER A 251 -5.87 -22.02 -16.01
N GLU A 252 -6.84 -22.83 -16.43
CA GLU A 252 -7.26 -24.02 -15.68
C GLU A 252 -6.10 -25.01 -15.45
N ALA A 253 -5.13 -25.07 -16.37
CA ALA A 253 -3.93 -25.88 -16.21
C ALA A 253 -3.09 -25.42 -15.01
N ILE A 254 -2.85 -24.10 -14.89
CA ILE A 254 -2.13 -23.54 -13.74
C ILE A 254 -2.90 -23.79 -12.44
N LEU A 255 -4.23 -23.62 -12.45
CA LEU A 255 -5.05 -23.89 -11.26
C LEU A 255 -4.94 -25.33 -10.76
N GLN A 256 -4.92 -26.31 -11.67
CA GLN A 256 -4.73 -27.72 -11.33
C GLN A 256 -3.33 -28.00 -10.76
N GLU A 257 -2.30 -27.36 -11.31
CA GLU A 257 -0.95 -27.47 -10.77
C GLU A 257 -0.83 -26.80 -9.38
N ILE A 258 -1.50 -25.66 -9.15
CA ILE A 258 -1.57 -25.01 -7.84
C ILE A 258 -2.20 -25.96 -6.80
N GLU A 259 -3.34 -26.57 -7.12
CA GLU A 259 -3.99 -27.55 -6.24
C GLU A 259 -3.09 -28.74 -5.93
N TYR A 260 -2.36 -29.25 -6.93
CA TYR A 260 -1.38 -30.30 -6.72
C TYR A 260 -0.29 -29.87 -5.73
N VAL A 261 0.32 -28.69 -5.94
CA VAL A 261 1.34 -28.17 -5.02
C VAL A 261 0.80 -27.95 -3.61
N LEU A 262 -0.44 -27.47 -3.47
CA LEU A 262 -1.09 -27.28 -2.18
C LEU A 262 -1.41 -28.62 -1.47
N SER A 263 -1.72 -29.67 -2.23
CA SER A 263 -1.95 -31.01 -1.69
C SER A 263 -0.68 -31.70 -1.19
N GLU A 264 0.48 -31.26 -1.70
CA GLU A 264 1.79 -31.71 -1.25
C GLU A 264 2.34 -30.85 -0.10
N LYS A 265 3.44 -31.29 0.52
CA LYS A 265 4.14 -30.47 1.51
C LYS A 265 4.87 -29.32 0.81
N CYS A 266 4.57 -28.10 1.19
CA CYS A 266 5.24 -26.89 0.74
C CYS A 266 5.45 -25.92 1.90
N ASP A 267 6.28 -24.91 1.69
CA ASP A 267 6.54 -23.83 2.65
C ASP A 267 5.26 -23.03 2.97
N ASP A 268 5.14 -22.51 4.19
CA ASP A 268 3.93 -21.86 4.68
C ASP A 268 3.61 -20.54 3.96
N ASP A 269 4.62 -19.77 3.56
CA ASP A 269 4.43 -18.51 2.81
C ASP A 269 4.01 -18.79 1.36
N ILE A 270 4.59 -19.85 0.78
CA ILE A 270 4.20 -20.35 -0.54
C ILE A 270 2.75 -20.86 -0.47
N ARG A 271 2.40 -21.66 0.54
CA ARG A 271 1.03 -22.15 0.75
C ARG A 271 0.04 -21.01 0.89
N SER A 272 0.38 -20.00 1.68
CA SER A 272 -0.42 -18.79 1.88
C SER A 272 -0.69 -18.09 0.54
N SER A 273 0.35 -17.88 -0.25
CA SER A 273 0.27 -17.19 -1.55
C SER A 273 -0.53 -18.00 -2.58
N LEU A 274 -0.29 -19.31 -2.68
CA LEU A 274 -1.01 -20.20 -3.59
C LEU A 274 -2.49 -20.33 -3.21
N THR A 275 -2.81 -20.40 -1.92
CA THR A 275 -4.20 -20.42 -1.44
C THR A 275 -4.91 -19.12 -1.76
N MET A 276 -4.24 -17.96 -1.63
CA MET A 276 -4.77 -16.65 -2.04
C MET A 276 -5.06 -16.62 -3.55
N ILE A 277 -4.13 -17.09 -4.39
CA ILE A 277 -4.31 -17.16 -5.85
C ILE A 277 -5.52 -18.02 -6.21
N LEU A 278 -5.59 -19.23 -5.66
CA LEU A 278 -6.69 -20.15 -5.92
C LEU A 278 -8.02 -19.58 -5.42
N ALA A 279 -8.04 -18.92 -4.26
CA ALA A 279 -9.26 -18.35 -3.70
C ALA A 279 -9.80 -17.17 -4.53
N LYS A 280 -8.90 -16.33 -5.07
CA LYS A 280 -9.26 -15.20 -5.93
C LYS A 280 -9.99 -15.66 -7.20
N VAL A 281 -9.53 -16.76 -7.82
CA VAL A 281 -10.02 -17.21 -9.13
C VAL A 281 -11.07 -18.31 -9.01
N ALA A 282 -10.97 -19.17 -8.00
CA ALA A 282 -11.83 -20.33 -7.81
C ALA A 282 -12.06 -20.64 -6.33
N PHE A 283 -12.74 -19.73 -5.62
CA PHE A 283 -12.94 -19.78 -4.16
C PHE A 283 -13.38 -21.14 -3.62
N THR A 284 -14.35 -21.81 -4.26
CA THR A 284 -14.85 -23.12 -3.81
C THR A 284 -13.76 -24.20 -3.76
N ARG A 285 -12.80 -24.17 -4.70
CA ARG A 285 -11.65 -25.10 -4.73
C ARG A 285 -10.64 -24.78 -3.63
N ALA A 286 -10.54 -23.53 -3.21
CA ALA A 286 -9.64 -23.09 -2.15
C ALA A 286 -10.12 -23.45 -0.73
N ILE A 287 -11.42 -23.71 -0.53
CA ILE A 287 -12.02 -23.99 0.80
C ILE A 287 -11.22 -24.98 1.67
N PRO A 288 -10.82 -26.19 1.20
CA PRO A 288 -10.05 -27.12 2.03
C PRO A 288 -8.72 -26.52 2.48
N PHE A 289 -8.01 -25.83 1.58
CA PHE A 289 -6.72 -25.21 1.87
C PHE A 289 -6.84 -24.00 2.80
N ILE A 290 -7.90 -23.19 2.65
CA ILE A 290 -8.20 -22.09 3.59
C ILE A 290 -8.43 -22.65 5.01
N LYS A 291 -9.15 -23.76 5.14
CA LYS A 291 -9.39 -24.38 6.47
C LYS A 291 -8.12 -24.87 7.13
N GLU A 292 -7.19 -25.44 6.37
CA GLU A 292 -5.86 -25.80 6.86
C GLU A 292 -5.06 -24.54 7.24
N LEU A 293 -5.11 -23.51 6.40
CA LEU A 293 -4.40 -22.26 6.59
C LEU A 293 -4.84 -21.50 7.84
N ILE A 294 -6.09 -21.63 8.28
CA ILE A 294 -6.59 -21.00 9.52
C ILE A 294 -5.71 -21.36 10.73
N GLY A 295 -5.21 -22.59 10.79
CA GLY A 295 -4.33 -23.05 11.88
C GLY A 295 -2.85 -22.66 11.73
N GLN A 296 -2.45 -22.14 10.57
CA GLN A 296 -1.06 -21.82 10.23
C GLN A 296 -0.84 -20.31 10.13
N ASN A 297 -1.72 -19.63 9.41
CA ASN A 297 -1.70 -18.20 9.18
C ASN A 297 -3.14 -17.65 9.16
N LEU A 298 -3.61 -17.27 10.35
CA LEU A 298 -4.96 -16.77 10.54
C LEU A 298 -5.21 -15.45 9.78
N LEU A 299 -4.22 -14.54 9.75
CA LEU A 299 -4.33 -13.26 9.05
C LEU A 299 -4.62 -13.45 7.56
N VAL A 300 -3.82 -14.27 6.88
CA VAL A 300 -4.01 -14.55 5.44
C VAL A 300 -5.36 -15.21 5.19
N SER A 301 -5.75 -16.15 6.05
CA SER A 301 -7.06 -16.82 5.96
C SER A 301 -8.22 -15.83 6.07
N LEU A 302 -8.17 -14.91 7.05
CA LEU A 302 -9.18 -13.88 7.23
C LEU A 302 -9.21 -12.87 6.07
N LYS A 303 -8.06 -12.50 5.52
CA LYS A 303 -7.94 -11.68 4.29
C LYS A 303 -8.64 -12.35 3.11
N ILE A 304 -8.35 -13.64 2.88
CA ILE A 304 -9.01 -14.44 1.82
C ILE A 304 -10.52 -14.49 2.02
N ILE A 305 -10.98 -14.79 3.24
CA ILE A 305 -12.43 -14.88 3.55
C ILE A 305 -13.09 -13.51 3.38
N HIS A 306 -12.46 -12.45 3.84
CA HIS A 306 -12.99 -11.09 3.73
C HIS A 306 -13.20 -10.68 2.27
N TRP A 307 -12.18 -10.86 1.43
CA TRP A 307 -12.20 -10.42 0.04
C TRP A 307 -12.99 -11.33 -0.90
N TYR A 308 -12.94 -12.65 -0.71
CA TYR A 308 -13.42 -13.60 -1.73
C TYR A 308 -14.58 -14.51 -1.27
N ALA A 309 -14.84 -14.63 0.03
CA ALA A 309 -15.98 -15.43 0.49
C ALA A 309 -17.31 -14.66 0.29
N GLU A 310 -18.22 -15.26 -0.48
CA GLU A 310 -19.59 -14.78 -0.61
C GLU A 310 -20.37 -14.98 0.70
N ASP A 311 -20.31 -16.18 1.28
CA ASP A 311 -20.92 -16.51 2.57
C ASP A 311 -19.89 -16.49 3.69
N LYS A 312 -19.86 -15.38 4.44
CA LYS A 312 -18.98 -15.21 5.61
C LYS A 312 -19.50 -15.95 6.84
N ALA A 313 -20.80 -16.25 6.92
CA ALA A 313 -21.39 -17.00 8.04
C ALA A 313 -20.90 -18.44 8.09
N TYR A 314 -20.64 -19.05 6.92
CA TYR A 314 -20.01 -20.36 6.81
C TYR A 314 -18.72 -20.51 7.61
N TRP A 315 -17.94 -19.43 7.73
CA TRP A 315 -16.60 -19.45 8.33
C TRP A 315 -16.58 -19.28 9.84
N LEU A 316 -17.68 -18.80 10.45
CA LEU A 316 -17.75 -18.52 11.88
C LEU A 316 -17.29 -19.70 12.75
N PRO A 317 -17.75 -20.95 12.55
CA PRO A 317 -17.36 -22.07 13.40
C PRO A 317 -15.85 -22.39 13.37
N PHE A 318 -15.14 -21.95 12.32
CA PHE A 318 -13.71 -22.21 12.15
C PHE A 318 -12.84 -21.09 12.75
N ILE A 319 -13.33 -19.84 12.77
CA ILE A 319 -12.54 -18.68 13.21
C ILE A 319 -12.88 -18.21 14.62
N THR A 320 -14.14 -18.30 15.06
CA THR A 320 -14.54 -17.79 16.37
C THR A 320 -13.89 -18.50 17.56
N PRO A 321 -13.53 -19.81 17.50
CA PRO A 321 -12.78 -20.45 18.58
C PRO A 321 -11.37 -19.87 18.79
N LEU A 322 -10.86 -19.10 17.84
CA LEU A 322 -9.53 -18.49 17.87
C LEU A 322 -9.55 -17.03 18.33
N SER A 323 -10.72 -16.45 18.65
CA SER A 323 -10.84 -15.03 19.01
C SER A 323 -9.90 -14.60 20.13
N ASP A 324 -9.71 -15.49 21.11
CA ASP A 324 -8.97 -15.21 22.35
C ASP A 324 -7.46 -15.39 22.17
N THR A 325 -7.03 -15.97 21.04
CA THR A 325 -5.61 -16.19 20.72
C THR A 325 -5.03 -15.10 19.83
N ILE A 326 -5.83 -14.13 19.38
CA ILE A 326 -5.38 -13.05 18.50
C ILE A 326 -4.73 -11.94 19.33
N ASP A 327 -3.43 -11.72 19.12
CA ASP A 327 -2.60 -10.71 19.79
C ASP A 327 -2.09 -9.60 18.84
N GLU A 328 -2.16 -9.84 17.54
CA GLU A 328 -1.86 -8.86 16.48
C GLU A 328 -3.08 -8.03 16.08
N GLU A 329 -2.92 -6.70 16.04
CA GLU A 329 -3.98 -5.75 15.70
C GLU A 329 -4.57 -6.00 14.30
N GLU A 330 -3.72 -6.22 13.30
CA GLU A 330 -4.19 -6.40 11.93
C GLU A 330 -5.03 -7.68 11.78
N THR A 331 -4.59 -8.77 12.41
CA THR A 331 -5.33 -10.04 12.46
C THR A 331 -6.68 -9.85 13.12
N PHE A 332 -6.73 -9.12 14.24
CA PHE A 332 -7.99 -8.84 14.92
C PHE A 332 -8.92 -7.96 14.08
N ARG A 333 -8.38 -6.95 13.39
CA ARG A 333 -9.15 -6.07 12.50
C ARG A 333 -9.79 -6.84 11.34
N PHE A 334 -9.05 -7.76 10.70
CA PHE A 334 -9.66 -8.61 9.67
C PHE A 334 -10.66 -9.60 10.25
N TYR A 335 -10.41 -10.10 11.47
CA TYR A 335 -11.39 -10.93 12.19
C TYR A 335 -12.71 -10.17 12.38
N THR A 336 -12.68 -8.92 12.85
CA THR A 336 -13.88 -8.10 13.02
C THR A 336 -14.60 -7.82 11.70
N TYR A 337 -13.88 -7.61 10.59
CA TYR A 337 -14.49 -7.46 9.27
C TYR A 337 -15.23 -8.71 8.80
N VAL A 338 -14.71 -9.91 9.11
CA VAL A 338 -15.39 -11.16 8.75
C VAL A 338 -16.63 -11.35 9.62
N VAL A 339 -16.50 -11.26 10.95
CA VAL A 339 -17.64 -11.56 11.85
C VAL A 339 -18.78 -10.55 11.72
N SER A 340 -18.49 -9.26 11.58
CA SER A 340 -19.51 -8.20 11.45
C SER A 340 -20.28 -8.25 10.12
N LYS A 341 -19.70 -8.87 9.08
CA LYS A 341 -20.38 -9.13 7.81
C LYS A 341 -21.06 -10.51 7.77
N ALA A 342 -20.71 -11.40 8.68
CA ALA A 342 -21.28 -12.74 8.77
C ALA A 342 -22.62 -12.79 9.52
N THR A 343 -22.81 -11.92 10.52
CA THR A 343 -24.04 -11.86 11.32
C THR A 343 -24.24 -10.45 11.89
N ASP A 344 -25.49 -10.07 12.13
CA ASP A 344 -25.84 -8.82 12.84
C ASP A 344 -25.54 -8.91 14.36
N ASP A 345 -25.53 -10.13 14.91
CA ASP A 345 -25.35 -10.41 16.35
C ASP A 345 -23.89 -10.77 16.69
N TYR A 346 -22.93 -10.05 16.11
CA TYR A 346 -21.51 -10.39 16.20
C TYR A 346 -20.85 -10.00 17.52
N GLY A 347 -21.53 -9.25 18.38
CA GLY A 347 -20.93 -8.63 19.57
C GLY A 347 -20.25 -9.64 20.50
N ASP A 348 -20.87 -10.81 20.70
CA ASP A 348 -20.32 -11.90 21.53
C ASP A 348 -18.99 -12.44 20.99
N TYR A 349 -18.80 -12.44 19.67
CA TYR A 349 -17.60 -12.96 19.01
C TYR A 349 -16.38 -12.05 19.13
N ILE A 350 -16.56 -10.79 19.54
CA ILE A 350 -15.46 -9.80 19.62
C ILE A 350 -15.14 -9.38 21.07
N LEU A 351 -15.87 -9.92 22.06
CA LEU A 351 -15.71 -9.54 23.46
C LEU A 351 -14.31 -9.81 24.02
N ALA A 352 -13.66 -10.87 23.54
CA ALA A 352 -12.30 -11.21 23.94
C ALA A 352 -11.29 -10.09 23.64
N GLY A 353 -11.48 -9.39 22.52
CA GLY A 353 -10.63 -8.26 22.14
C GLY A 353 -10.66 -7.12 23.15
N LEU A 354 -11.78 -6.92 23.85
CA LEU A 354 -11.88 -5.91 24.92
C LEU A 354 -11.04 -6.24 26.16
N GLN A 355 -10.57 -7.47 26.30
CA GLN A 355 -9.72 -7.91 27.40
C GLN A 355 -8.24 -8.06 26.98
N SER A 356 -7.91 -7.71 25.74
CA SER A 356 -6.54 -7.82 25.23
C SER A 356 -5.59 -6.88 25.98
N ALA A 357 -4.36 -7.35 26.22
CA ALA A 357 -3.28 -6.50 26.70
C ALA A 357 -2.92 -5.40 25.66
N ASN A 358 -3.14 -5.69 24.38
CA ASN A 358 -2.90 -4.75 23.30
C ASN A 358 -4.02 -3.70 23.22
N GLN A 359 -3.68 -2.44 23.50
CA GLN A 359 -4.62 -1.33 23.50
C GLN A 359 -5.27 -1.08 22.12
N ALA A 360 -4.56 -1.36 21.03
CA ALA A 360 -5.09 -1.18 19.68
C ALA A 360 -6.15 -2.26 19.34
N ILE A 361 -6.00 -3.48 19.86
CA ILE A 361 -7.04 -4.51 19.79
C ILE A 361 -8.27 -4.09 20.60
N ARG A 362 -8.08 -3.60 21.83
CA ARG A 362 -9.19 -3.09 22.65
C ARG A 362 -9.94 -1.97 21.93
N ALA A 363 -9.21 -1.03 21.33
CA ALA A 363 -9.77 0.08 20.57
C ALA A 363 -10.57 -0.42 19.36
N THR A 364 -10.00 -1.35 18.57
CA THR A 364 -10.70 -1.97 17.43
C THR A 364 -11.96 -2.71 17.86
N ALA A 365 -11.90 -3.44 18.97
CA ALA A 365 -13.03 -4.20 19.50
C ALA A 365 -14.18 -3.27 19.94
N ILE A 366 -13.90 -2.24 20.72
CA ILE A 366 -14.95 -1.33 21.20
C ILE A 366 -15.53 -0.46 20.09
N TYR A 367 -14.70 -0.05 19.12
CA TYR A 367 -15.17 0.62 17.91
C TYR A 367 -16.15 -0.25 17.14
N THR A 368 -15.76 -1.50 16.84
CA THR A 368 -16.61 -2.45 16.10
C THR A 368 -17.89 -2.75 16.89
N LEU A 369 -17.82 -2.89 18.21
CA LEU A 369 -18.99 -3.11 19.05
C LEU A 369 -19.95 -1.89 19.06
N GLY A 370 -19.42 -0.67 18.91
CA GLY A 370 -20.19 0.57 18.77
C GLY A 370 -21.10 0.61 17.54
N GLU A 371 -20.74 -0.13 16.49
CA GLU A 371 -21.52 -0.26 15.25
C GLU A 371 -22.59 -1.37 15.31
N ALA A 372 -22.61 -2.18 16.39
CA ALA A 372 -23.54 -3.29 16.51
C ALA A 372 -24.98 -2.79 16.71
N LYS A 373 -25.94 -3.40 16.01
CA LYS A 373 -27.37 -3.06 16.15
C LYS A 373 -27.88 -3.28 17.58
N ASN A 374 -27.37 -4.33 18.23
CA ASN A 374 -27.68 -4.70 19.61
C ASN A 374 -26.67 -4.16 20.64
N LYS A 375 -25.89 -3.12 20.32
CA LYS A 375 -24.85 -2.55 21.20
C LYS A 375 -25.31 -2.24 22.64
N LYS A 376 -26.60 -1.98 22.85
CA LYS A 376 -27.20 -1.72 24.17
C LYS A 376 -27.05 -2.91 25.12
N ASP A 377 -27.02 -4.13 24.59
CA ASP A 377 -26.87 -5.37 25.37
C ASP A 377 -25.46 -5.46 26.00
N TYR A 378 -24.50 -4.72 25.45
CA TYR A 378 -23.10 -4.69 25.86
C TYR A 378 -22.74 -3.45 26.69
N LEU A 379 -23.72 -2.79 27.30
CA LEU A 379 -23.47 -1.56 28.07
C LEU A 379 -22.43 -1.73 29.19
N ASN A 380 -22.34 -2.90 29.82
CA ASN A 380 -21.33 -3.15 30.85
C ASN A 380 -19.91 -3.10 30.28
N GLN A 381 -19.73 -3.50 29.02
CA GLN A 381 -18.46 -3.48 28.31
C GLN A 381 -18.08 -2.05 27.95
N PHE A 382 -19.02 -1.24 27.44
CA PHE A 382 -18.79 0.19 27.23
C PHE A 382 -18.41 0.90 28.53
N ILE A 383 -19.11 0.63 29.64
CA ILE A 383 -18.77 1.20 30.95
C ILE A 383 -17.34 0.85 31.36
N LYS A 384 -16.92 -0.41 31.20
CA LYS A 384 -15.53 -0.81 31.47
C LYS A 384 -14.53 -0.04 30.60
N CYS A 385 -14.81 0.10 29.30
CA CYS A 385 -13.93 0.81 28.37
C CYS A 385 -13.86 2.33 28.62
N LEU A 386 -14.89 2.96 29.22
CA LEU A 386 -14.81 4.35 29.68
C LEU A 386 -13.78 4.54 30.82
N HIS A 387 -13.41 3.46 31.51
CA HIS A 387 -12.40 3.45 32.56
C HIS A 387 -11.05 2.90 32.08
N ASP A 388 -10.88 2.68 30.77
CA ASP A 388 -9.60 2.23 30.20
C ASP A 388 -8.51 3.30 30.37
N ASP A 389 -7.26 2.85 30.41
CA ASP A 389 -6.11 3.74 30.47
C ASP A 389 -5.81 4.37 29.11
N ASP A 390 -6.06 3.64 28.01
CA ASP A 390 -5.84 4.11 26.63
C ASP A 390 -6.94 5.08 26.17
N GLU A 391 -6.52 6.23 25.65
CA GLU A 391 -7.40 7.32 25.24
C GLU A 391 -8.30 6.96 24.04
N ARG A 392 -7.79 6.16 23.09
CA ARG A 392 -8.57 5.74 21.91
C ARG A 392 -9.68 4.78 22.31
N VAL A 393 -9.42 3.89 23.28
CA VAL A 393 -10.45 3.00 23.85
C VAL A 393 -11.57 3.82 24.48
N VAL A 394 -11.23 4.83 25.30
CA VAL A 394 -12.22 5.71 25.93
C VAL A 394 -13.00 6.51 24.88
N LEU A 395 -12.32 7.08 23.88
CA LEU A 395 -12.93 7.84 22.80
C LEU A 395 -13.93 6.99 22.02
N TYR A 396 -13.54 5.79 21.59
CA TYR A 396 -14.42 4.89 20.85
C TYR A 396 -15.56 4.35 21.70
N ALA A 397 -15.38 4.16 23.00
CA ALA A 397 -16.48 3.84 23.91
C ALA A 397 -17.52 4.97 23.96
N LEU A 398 -17.10 6.24 24.07
CA LEU A 398 -18.01 7.39 24.01
C LEU A 398 -18.74 7.48 22.68
N GLN A 399 -18.04 7.25 21.55
CA GLN A 399 -18.66 7.25 20.23
C GLN A 399 -19.70 6.13 20.08
N GLY A 400 -19.36 4.90 20.49
CA GLY A 400 -20.26 3.76 20.44
C GLY A 400 -21.51 3.93 21.31
N LEU A 401 -21.42 4.69 22.41
CA LEU A 401 -22.55 5.01 23.29
C LEU A 401 -23.55 6.03 22.72
N LYS A 402 -23.37 6.52 21.49
CA LYS A 402 -24.37 7.34 20.80
C LYS A 402 -25.75 6.65 20.82
N GLU A 403 -26.77 7.38 21.27
CA GLU A 403 -28.17 6.93 21.39
C GLU A 403 -28.39 5.80 22.43
N VAL A 404 -27.44 5.63 23.35
CA VAL A 404 -27.54 4.72 24.50
C VAL A 404 -27.76 5.54 25.77
N ASN A 405 -29.00 5.52 26.28
CA ASN A 405 -29.38 6.23 27.50
C ASN A 405 -29.53 5.23 28.65
N ASP A 406 -28.71 5.37 29.69
CA ASP A 406 -28.77 4.58 30.93
C ASP A 406 -28.25 5.43 32.10
N GLU A 407 -28.90 5.34 33.26
CA GLU A 407 -28.59 6.15 34.44
C GLU A 407 -27.15 5.94 34.96
N ARG A 408 -26.56 4.76 34.72
CA ARG A 408 -25.20 4.42 35.16
C ARG A 408 -24.13 5.24 34.42
N LEU A 409 -24.43 5.68 33.20
CA LEU A 409 -23.47 6.39 32.35
C LEU A 409 -23.06 7.75 32.92
N LEU A 410 -23.96 8.44 33.63
CA LEU A 410 -23.66 9.76 34.18
C LEU A 410 -22.48 9.72 35.16
N SER A 411 -22.41 8.71 36.02
CA SER A 411 -21.27 8.55 36.93
C SER A 411 -19.97 8.25 36.20
N CYS A 412 -20.02 7.47 35.11
CA CYS A 412 -18.85 7.17 34.29
C CYS A 412 -18.36 8.41 33.54
N TYR A 413 -19.28 9.19 32.96
CA TYR A 413 -19.01 10.46 32.29
C TYR A 413 -18.34 11.47 33.22
N LYS A 414 -18.73 11.54 34.50
CA LYS A 414 -18.02 12.36 35.50
C LYS A 414 -16.57 11.92 35.70
N VAL A 415 -16.28 10.62 35.67
CA VAL A 415 -14.91 10.10 35.81
C VAL A 415 -14.07 10.45 34.58
N VAL A 416 -14.62 10.24 33.37
CA VAL A 416 -13.97 10.61 32.11
C VAL A 416 -13.69 12.12 32.08
N TYR A 417 -14.67 12.96 32.40
CA TYR A 417 -14.48 14.41 32.46
C TYR A 417 -13.32 14.79 33.38
N LYS A 418 -13.28 14.25 34.61
CA LYS A 418 -12.20 14.54 35.56
C LYS A 418 -10.82 14.11 35.07
N LYS A 419 -10.74 13.00 34.33
CA LYS A 419 -9.47 12.49 33.77
C LYS A 419 -8.94 13.41 32.66
N TYR A 420 -9.82 14.01 31.87
CA TYR A 420 -9.46 14.61 30.58
C TYR A 420 -9.69 16.13 30.48
N LYS A 421 -10.37 16.77 31.44
CA LYS A 421 -10.74 18.20 31.42
C LYS A 421 -9.56 19.18 31.34
N ASP A 422 -8.39 18.80 31.87
CA ASP A 422 -7.21 19.67 31.93
C ASP A 422 -6.15 19.27 30.88
N SER A 423 -6.54 18.48 29.87
CA SER A 423 -5.66 18.09 28.77
C SER A 423 -5.39 19.28 27.83
N GLU A 424 -4.12 19.47 27.43
CA GLU A 424 -3.62 20.70 26.79
C GLU A 424 -3.94 20.83 25.28
N GLU A 425 -4.46 19.77 24.63
CA GLU A 425 -4.82 19.78 23.20
C GLU A 425 -6.32 19.63 22.98
N GLU A 426 -6.82 19.92 21.76
CA GLU A 426 -8.22 19.78 21.34
C GLU A 426 -8.77 18.40 21.71
N ASN A 427 -9.36 18.29 22.90
CA ASN A 427 -9.62 16.98 23.48
C ASN A 427 -10.88 16.38 22.86
N TYR A 428 -10.68 15.57 21.81
CA TYR A 428 -11.73 14.80 21.13
C TYR A 428 -12.61 14.00 22.11
N ILE A 429 -12.06 13.57 23.25
CA ILE A 429 -12.83 12.88 24.30
C ILE A 429 -13.84 13.83 24.93
N ILE A 430 -13.44 15.06 25.29
CA ILE A 430 -14.34 16.06 25.88
C ILE A 430 -15.44 16.46 24.89
N VAL A 431 -15.10 16.64 23.61
CA VAL A 431 -16.09 16.94 22.56
C VAL A 431 -17.12 15.80 22.42
N ASN A 432 -16.66 14.54 22.37
CA ASN A 432 -17.57 13.39 22.28
C ASN A 432 -18.37 13.20 23.57
N LEU A 433 -17.79 13.50 24.73
CA LEU A 433 -18.47 13.49 26.02
C LEU A 433 -19.60 14.52 26.06
N GLU A 434 -19.35 15.75 25.57
CA GLU A 434 -20.36 16.79 25.46
C GLU A 434 -21.54 16.34 24.60
N HIS A 435 -21.27 15.68 23.46
CA HIS A 435 -22.33 15.09 22.64
C HIS A 435 -23.18 14.06 23.40
N ARG A 436 -22.55 13.19 24.21
CA ARG A 436 -23.27 12.21 25.04
C ARG A 436 -24.08 12.87 26.16
N LEU A 437 -23.57 13.94 26.78
CA LEU A 437 -24.32 14.69 27.79
C LEU A 437 -25.52 15.42 27.20
N LYS A 438 -25.37 15.99 26.01
CA LYS A 438 -26.46 16.65 25.29
C LYS A 438 -27.62 15.71 25.00
N GLU A 439 -27.35 14.43 24.71
CA GLU A 439 -28.38 13.39 24.54
C GLU A 439 -29.15 13.12 25.84
N LEU A 440 -28.54 13.36 27.01
CA LEU A 440 -29.17 13.30 28.33
C LEU A 440 -29.79 14.63 28.79
N GLY A 441 -29.72 15.68 27.97
CA GLY A 441 -30.17 17.02 28.33
C GLY A 441 -29.26 17.73 29.34
N LEU A 442 -27.99 17.34 29.43
CA LEU A 442 -27.00 17.86 30.36
C LEU A 442 -25.86 18.62 29.65
N SER A 443 -25.10 19.42 30.39
CA SER A 443 -23.87 20.09 29.95
C SER A 443 -22.64 19.64 30.77
N LEU A 444 -21.44 19.99 30.29
CA LEU A 444 -20.19 19.71 31.01
C LEU A 444 -20.13 20.40 32.39
N GLU A 445 -20.70 21.61 32.52
CA GLU A 445 -20.75 22.36 33.78
C GLU A 445 -21.51 21.60 34.89
N GLU A 446 -22.45 20.74 34.52
CA GLU A 446 -23.22 19.93 35.47
C GLU A 446 -22.43 18.71 35.99
N LEU A 447 -21.31 18.36 35.35
CA LEU A 447 -20.40 17.33 35.84
C LEU A 447 -19.41 17.86 36.90
N GLU A 448 -19.23 19.18 36.99
CA GLU A 448 -18.40 19.85 38.00
C GLU A 448 -19.07 19.93 39.38
N ARG A 449 -20.41 19.85 39.40
CA ARG A 449 -21.24 19.80 40.61
C ARG A 449 -21.39 18.38 41.14
#